data_AF-A0A4R6IE32-F1
#
_entry.id   AF-A0A4R6IE32-F1
#
_cell.length_a   1.000
_cell.length_b   1.000
_cell.length_c   1.000
_cell.angle_alpha   90.00
_cell.angle_beta   90.00
_cell.angle_gamma   90.00
#
_symmetry.space_group_name_H-M   'P 1'
#
loop_
_entity.id
_entity.type
_entity.pdbx_description
1 polymer ?
#
loop_
_entity_poly.entity_id
_entity_poly.type
_entity_poly.pdbx_seq_one_letter_code
_entity_poly.pdbx_strand_id
1 'polypeptide(L)'
;MKLREKKVLDNRSRETTLTTANRIVLDVIAAMWLPAETKILEIDFDGCGNVPSASLDCCYALNTIYFWEKPINQFAAVHRALKAKGRFVVAFVEKEFGAALPWTVFDFRFYSVSEVRTFFETCGFGDIQVLHRTEHILNSKGEHIERPFIILYGQKF
;
A
#
# COMPACT_ATOMS: atom_id res chain seq x y z
N MET A 1 20.69 7.07 14.24
CA MET A 1 19.38 6.49 13.85
C MET A 1 19.66 5.44 12.79
N LYS A 2 19.54 4.15 13.13
CA LYS A 2 19.92 3.04 12.23
C LYS A 2 18.92 2.99 11.07
N LEU A 3 19.41 3.11 9.82
CA LEU A 3 18.60 2.85 8.63
C LEU A 3 18.00 1.44 8.78
N ARG A 4 16.67 1.34 8.82
CA ARG A 4 16.00 0.05 8.64
C ARG A 4 16.17 -0.33 7.17
N GLU A 5 16.77 -1.49 6.93
CA GLU A 5 16.95 -2.04 5.60
C GLU A 5 15.58 -2.18 4.91
N LYS A 6 15.47 -1.66 3.69
CA LYS A 6 14.30 -1.88 2.84
C LYS A 6 14.16 -3.38 2.60
N LYS A 7 13.04 -3.96 3.03
CA LYS A 7 12.78 -5.39 2.86
C LYS A 7 12.45 -5.65 1.38
N VAL A 8 13.45 -6.04 0.60
CA VAL A 8 13.23 -6.67 -0.71
C VAL A 8 12.74 -8.08 -0.41
N LEU A 9 11.45 -8.32 -0.64
CA LEU A 9 10.87 -9.65 -0.45
C LEU A 9 11.35 -10.55 -1.60
N ASP A 10 12.42 -11.29 -1.36
CA ASP A 10 12.78 -12.46 -2.16
C ASP A 10 11.78 -13.59 -1.88
N ASN A 11 11.28 -14.23 -2.94
CA ASN A 11 10.21 -15.23 -2.90
C ASN A 11 10.63 -16.55 -2.20
N ARG A 12 11.80 -16.58 -1.56
CA ARG A 12 12.37 -17.75 -0.85
C ARG A 12 12.76 -17.49 0.60
N SER A 13 12.49 -16.31 1.17
CA SER A 13 13.01 -15.95 2.49
C SER A 13 11.92 -15.64 3.54
N ARG A 14 11.52 -16.71 4.25
CA ARG A 14 11.16 -16.80 5.69
C ARG A 14 9.87 -16.16 6.21
N GLU A 15 9.01 -17.04 6.70
CA GLU A 15 7.96 -16.84 7.70
C GLU A 15 8.44 -15.92 8.85
N THR A 16 8.00 -14.67 8.80
CA THR A 16 7.83 -13.81 9.96
C THR A 16 6.35 -13.42 9.95
N THR A 17 5.63 -13.64 11.05
CA THR A 17 4.17 -13.58 11.17
C THR A 17 3.56 -12.43 10.35
N LEU A 18 3.14 -12.73 9.12
CA LEU A 18 2.47 -11.75 8.27
C LEU A 18 1.13 -11.46 8.94
N THR A 19 0.83 -10.18 9.14
CA THR A 19 -0.52 -9.79 9.60
C THR A 19 -1.55 -10.25 8.57
N THR A 20 -2.80 -10.41 8.99
CA THR A 20 -3.90 -10.73 8.06
C THR A 20 -3.93 -9.75 6.89
N ALA A 21 -3.74 -8.45 7.14
CA ALA A 21 -3.62 -7.43 6.11
C ALA A 21 -2.44 -7.68 5.13
N ASN A 22 -1.24 -8.00 5.62
CA ASN A 22 -0.11 -8.31 4.72
C ASN A 22 -0.43 -9.48 3.81
N ARG A 23 -1.04 -10.56 4.35
CA ARG A 23 -1.41 -11.72 3.54
C ARG A 23 -2.43 -11.36 2.47
N ILE A 24 -3.49 -10.62 2.80
CA ILE A 24 -4.50 -10.19 1.83
C ILE A 24 -3.84 -9.40 0.68
N VAL A 25 -2.95 -8.46 0.99
CA VAL A 25 -2.28 -7.65 -0.05
C VAL A 25 -1.37 -8.51 -0.92
N LEU A 26 -0.57 -9.40 -0.31
CA LEU A 26 0.32 -10.30 -1.04
C LEU A 26 -0.46 -11.30 -1.91
N ASP A 27 -1.61 -11.79 -1.47
CA ASP A 27 -2.50 -12.65 -2.26
C ASP A 27 -3.04 -11.90 -3.49
N VAL A 28 -3.44 -10.63 -3.33
CA VAL A 28 -3.84 -9.79 -4.46
C VAL A 28 -2.67 -9.59 -5.42
N ILE A 29 -1.48 -9.25 -4.91
CA ILE A 29 -0.27 -9.07 -5.73
C ILE A 29 0.11 -10.37 -6.46
N ALA A 30 0.00 -11.53 -5.82
CA ALA A 30 0.25 -12.83 -6.45
C ALA A 30 -0.77 -13.12 -7.57
N ALA A 31 -2.04 -12.75 -7.37
CA ALA A 31 -3.10 -12.89 -8.37
C ALA A 31 -2.94 -11.93 -9.58
N MET A 32 -2.09 -10.90 -9.49
CA MET A 32 -1.84 -9.96 -10.57
C MET A 32 -1.05 -10.52 -11.76
N TRP A 33 -0.71 -11.82 -11.74
CA TRP A 33 0.10 -12.51 -12.75
C TRP A 33 1.45 -11.80 -12.98
N LEU A 34 2.23 -11.70 -11.91
CA LEU A 34 3.57 -11.13 -11.95
C LEU A 34 4.58 -12.20 -12.42
N PRO A 35 5.60 -11.83 -13.22
CA PRO A 35 6.68 -12.74 -13.60
C PRO A 35 7.39 -13.35 -12.38
N ALA A 36 7.97 -14.54 -12.51
CA ALA A 36 8.66 -15.22 -11.41
C ALA A 36 9.81 -14.40 -10.78
N GLU A 37 10.43 -13.49 -11.54
CA GLU A 37 11.53 -12.61 -11.11
C GLU A 37 11.09 -11.15 -10.94
N THR A 38 9.98 -10.94 -10.23
CA THR A 38 9.43 -9.59 -9.99
C THR A 38 10.14 -8.88 -8.85
N LYS A 39 10.62 -7.65 -9.10
CA LYS A 39 11.12 -6.76 -8.04
C LYS A 39 9.96 -6.01 -7.39
N ILE A 40 9.61 -6.42 -6.18
CA ILE A 40 8.55 -5.83 -5.35
C ILE A 40 9.17 -5.03 -4.22
N LEU A 41 8.66 -3.82 -3.98
CA LEU A 41 9.04 -2.99 -2.84
C LEU A 41 7.82 -2.63 -1.99
N GLU A 42 7.90 -2.89 -0.69
CA GLU A 42 7.01 -2.29 0.31
C GLU A 42 7.46 -0.87 0.63
N ILE A 43 6.51 0.06 0.68
CA ILE A 43 6.75 1.47 0.93
C ILE A 43 6.14 1.88 2.27
N ASP A 44 7.04 2.27 3.16
CA ASP A 44 6.73 2.78 4.48
C ASP A 44 6.55 4.31 4.48
N PHE A 45 6.63 4.92 5.65
CA PHE A 45 6.51 6.35 5.90
C PHE A 45 7.46 7.22 5.05
N ASP A 46 8.68 6.75 4.82
CA ASP A 46 9.75 7.50 4.13
C ASP A 46 9.61 7.50 2.60
N GLY A 47 8.72 6.69 2.04
CA GLY A 47 8.48 6.67 0.60
C GLY A 47 9.58 5.98 -0.23
N CYS A 48 9.59 6.26 -1.54
CA CYS A 48 10.52 5.66 -2.50
C CYS A 48 11.53 6.64 -3.12
N GLY A 49 11.80 7.78 -2.47
CA GLY A 49 12.61 8.88 -3.03
C GLY A 49 13.98 8.48 -3.57
N ASN A 50 14.65 7.52 -2.94
CA ASN A 50 15.99 7.04 -3.32
C ASN A 50 16.00 5.82 -4.27
N VAL A 51 14.85 5.37 -4.76
CA VAL A 51 14.78 4.23 -5.68
C VAL A 51 15.06 4.69 -7.12
N PRO A 52 15.97 4.03 -7.87
CA PRO A 52 16.22 4.37 -9.28
C PRO A 52 14.96 4.36 -10.14
N SER A 53 14.96 5.17 -11.20
CA SER A 53 13.86 5.18 -12.17
C SER A 53 13.76 3.82 -12.88
N ALA A 54 12.54 3.37 -13.17
CA ALA A 54 12.26 2.14 -13.92
C ALA A 54 13.00 0.88 -13.41
N SER A 55 13.14 0.73 -12.09
CA SER A 55 13.84 -0.42 -11.48
C SER A 55 12.91 -1.45 -10.84
N LEU A 56 11.64 -1.10 -10.61
CA LEU A 56 10.67 -1.93 -9.89
C LEU A 56 9.54 -2.41 -10.80
N ASP A 57 9.07 -3.62 -10.56
CA ASP A 57 7.92 -4.20 -11.25
C ASP A 57 6.63 -3.94 -10.47
N CYS A 58 6.72 -3.94 -9.13
CA CYS A 58 5.60 -3.62 -8.25
C CYS A 58 6.06 -2.82 -7.03
N CYS A 59 5.21 -1.91 -6.57
CA CYS A 59 5.30 -1.26 -5.28
C CYS A 59 4.01 -1.47 -4.51
N TYR A 60 4.09 -1.57 -3.19
CA TYR A 60 2.89 -1.53 -2.37
C TYR A 60 3.06 -0.72 -1.09
N ALA A 61 2.01 -0.07 -0.65
CA ALA A 61 1.93 0.68 0.61
C ALA A 61 0.79 0.11 1.44
N LEU A 62 1.09 -0.41 2.63
CA LEU A 62 0.12 -1.04 3.51
C LEU A 62 -0.04 -0.23 4.78
N ASN A 63 -1.22 0.37 4.99
CA ASN A 63 -1.55 1.17 6.17
C ASN A 63 -0.55 2.31 6.47
N THR A 64 0.16 2.80 5.44
CA THR A 64 1.20 3.84 5.55
C THR A 64 0.80 5.16 4.92
N ILE A 65 -0.19 5.17 4.01
CA ILE A 65 -0.64 6.38 3.31
C ILE A 65 -1.09 7.50 4.25
N TYR A 66 -1.60 7.17 5.44
CA TYR A 66 -2.10 8.15 6.40
C TYR A 66 -1.03 9.12 6.91
N PHE A 67 0.23 8.69 6.84
CA PHE A 67 1.37 9.41 7.41
C PHE A 67 2.14 10.21 6.38
N TRP A 68 1.74 10.14 5.11
CA TRP A 68 2.38 10.91 4.06
C TRP A 68 1.87 12.35 4.07
N GLU A 69 2.75 13.29 4.44
CA GLU A 69 2.46 14.73 4.43
C GLU A 69 2.02 15.20 3.04
N LYS A 70 2.67 14.68 1.98
CA LYS A 70 2.38 15.00 0.57
C LYS A 70 2.20 13.71 -0.25
N PRO A 71 1.01 13.08 -0.22
CA PRO A 71 0.77 11.81 -0.90
C PRO A 71 1.12 11.87 -2.40
N ILE A 72 0.76 12.95 -3.08
CA ILE A 72 1.09 13.16 -4.51
C ILE A 72 2.60 13.01 -4.79
N ASN A 73 3.46 13.53 -3.91
CA ASN A 73 4.91 13.41 -4.10
C ASN A 73 5.37 11.95 -4.00
N GLN A 74 4.76 11.17 -3.09
CA GLN A 74 5.06 9.76 -2.94
C GLN A 74 4.59 8.96 -4.14
N PHE A 75 3.35 9.21 -4.61
CA PHE A 75 2.83 8.57 -5.81
C PHE A 75 3.67 8.88 -7.05
N ALA A 76 4.10 10.14 -7.23
CA ALA A 76 4.97 10.54 -8.32
C ALA A 76 6.35 9.85 -8.25
N ALA A 77 6.93 9.74 -7.05
CA ALA A 77 8.18 9.01 -6.86
C ALA A 77 8.03 7.51 -7.18
N VAL A 78 6.89 6.91 -6.84
CA VAL A 78 6.59 5.50 -7.16
C VAL A 78 6.43 5.33 -8.65
N HIS A 79 5.66 6.21 -9.29
CA HIS A 79 5.49 6.21 -10.73
C HIS A 79 6.84 6.29 -11.46
N ARG A 80 7.77 7.15 -11.00
CA ARG A 80 9.14 7.20 -11.54
C ARG A 80 9.88 5.86 -11.37
N ALA A 81 9.82 5.27 -10.19
CA ALA A 81 10.56 4.04 -9.84
C ALA A 81 10.06 2.78 -10.56
N LEU A 82 8.78 2.74 -10.93
CA LEU A 82 8.19 1.61 -11.67
C LEU A 82 8.64 1.56 -13.13
N LYS A 83 8.83 0.34 -13.64
CA LYS A 83 8.96 0.06 -15.08
C LYS A 83 7.63 0.32 -15.80
N ALA A 84 7.66 0.40 -17.13
CA ALA A 84 6.43 0.36 -17.93
C ALA A 84 5.64 -0.91 -17.59
N LYS A 85 4.31 -0.79 -17.48
CA LYS A 85 3.39 -1.83 -16.98
C LYS A 85 3.60 -2.24 -15.52
N GLY A 86 4.49 -1.57 -14.78
CA GLY A 86 4.65 -1.77 -13.35
C GLY A 86 3.41 -1.31 -12.58
N ARG A 87 3.14 -1.93 -11.44
CA ARG A 87 1.93 -1.67 -10.65
C ARG A 87 2.25 -1.03 -9.31
N PHE A 88 1.34 -0.17 -8.87
CA PHE A 88 1.35 0.35 -7.51
C PHE A 88 0.08 -0.07 -6.80
N VAL A 89 0.22 -0.61 -5.59
CA VAL A 89 -0.88 -1.09 -4.74
C VAL A 89 -0.90 -0.30 -3.43
N VAL A 90 -2.04 0.28 -3.09
CA VAL A 90 -2.24 0.96 -1.80
C VAL A 90 -3.36 0.25 -1.07
N ALA A 91 -3.05 -0.23 0.13
CA ALA A 91 -4.00 -0.92 0.98
C ALA A 91 -4.20 -0.16 2.29
N PHE A 92 -5.45 0.16 2.61
CA PHE A 92 -5.81 1.06 3.71
C PHE A 92 -7.23 0.81 4.23
N VAL A 93 -7.48 1.26 5.45
CA VAL A 93 -8.78 1.36 6.11
C VAL A 93 -9.43 2.67 5.68
N GLU A 94 -10.67 2.58 5.25
CA GLU A 94 -11.42 3.71 4.71
C GLU A 94 -11.76 4.76 5.79
N LYS A 95 -11.87 6.01 5.35
CA LYS A 95 -12.10 7.17 6.22
C LYS A 95 -13.38 7.08 7.04
N GLU A 96 -14.45 6.56 6.48
CA GLU A 96 -15.76 6.43 7.11
C GLU A 96 -15.66 5.56 8.38
N PHE A 97 -14.87 4.48 8.32
CA PHE A 97 -14.61 3.63 9.49
C PHE A 97 -13.56 4.25 10.41
N GLY A 98 -12.47 4.76 9.85
CA GLY A 98 -11.35 5.32 10.62
C GLY A 98 -11.73 6.52 11.48
N ALA A 99 -12.64 7.38 10.98
CA ALA A 99 -13.11 8.57 11.68
C ALA A 99 -13.90 8.26 12.96
N ALA A 100 -14.49 7.07 13.06
CA ALA A 100 -15.24 6.62 14.24
C ALA A 100 -14.34 6.08 15.36
N LEU A 101 -13.03 5.95 15.12
CA LEU A 101 -12.09 5.38 16.10
C LEU A 101 -11.67 6.42 17.14
N PRO A 102 -11.59 6.06 18.44
CA PRO A 102 -11.39 7.01 19.54
C PRO A 102 -9.97 7.61 19.64
N TRP A 103 -9.08 7.34 18.67
CA TRP A 103 -7.67 7.74 18.68
C TRP A 103 -7.26 8.63 17.49
N THR A 104 -8.17 9.45 16.96
CA THR A 104 -7.89 10.45 15.91
C THR A 104 -7.08 11.68 16.39
N VAL A 105 -6.21 11.51 17.40
CA VAL A 105 -5.45 12.59 18.07
C VAL A 105 -3.98 12.68 17.59
N PHE A 106 -3.64 12.13 16.42
CA PHE A 106 -2.25 12.13 15.91
C PHE A 106 -2.17 12.67 14.48
N ASP A 107 -0.94 13.04 14.05
CA ASP A 107 -0.57 13.61 12.74
C ASP A 107 -0.76 12.63 11.56
N PHE A 108 -1.95 12.04 11.43
CA PHE A 108 -2.29 11.17 10.30
C PHE A 108 -3.67 11.51 9.75
N ARG A 109 -3.84 11.30 8.44
CA ARG A 109 -5.08 11.59 7.71
C ARG A 109 -5.67 10.32 7.12
N PHE A 110 -6.94 10.05 7.40
CA PHE A 110 -7.68 9.05 6.64
C PHE A 110 -8.10 9.56 5.27
N TYR A 111 -8.15 8.64 4.30
CA TYR A 111 -8.54 8.92 2.93
C TYR A 111 -9.75 8.08 2.53
N SER A 112 -10.62 8.67 1.71
CA SER A 112 -11.66 7.96 0.97
C SER A 112 -11.08 7.28 -0.27
N VAL A 113 -11.81 6.31 -0.83
CA VAL A 113 -11.46 5.65 -2.11
C VAL A 113 -11.27 6.67 -3.24
N SER A 114 -12.13 7.71 -3.29
CA SER A 114 -12.08 8.75 -4.32
C SER A 114 -10.83 9.61 -4.21
N GLU A 115 -10.43 10.03 -2.99
CA GLU A 115 -9.18 10.78 -2.78
C GLU A 115 -7.96 9.99 -3.26
N VAL A 116 -7.86 8.70 -2.90
CA VAL A 116 -6.74 7.85 -3.31
C VAL A 116 -6.74 7.62 -4.83
N ARG A 117 -7.92 7.38 -5.44
CA ARG A 117 -8.05 7.28 -6.90
C ARG A 117 -7.53 8.53 -7.60
N THR A 118 -7.88 9.72 -7.11
CA THR A 118 -7.38 10.98 -7.67
C THR A 118 -5.85 11.08 -7.60
N PHE A 119 -5.21 10.54 -6.55
CA PHE A 119 -3.74 10.50 -6.48
C PHE A 119 -3.14 9.59 -7.57
N PHE A 120 -3.73 8.43 -7.84
CA PHE A 120 -3.32 7.56 -8.94
C PHE A 120 -3.44 8.29 -10.29
N GLU A 121 -4.61 8.88 -10.58
CA GLU A 121 -4.89 9.57 -11.84
C GLU A 121 -3.95 10.77 -12.05
N THR A 122 -3.77 11.60 -11.01
CA THR A 122 -2.90 12.78 -11.05
C THR A 122 -1.44 12.42 -11.32
N CYS A 123 -0.98 11.26 -10.84
CA CYS A 123 0.40 10.80 -11.04
C CYS A 123 0.60 9.94 -12.29
N GLY A 124 -0.40 9.83 -13.17
CA GLY A 124 -0.28 9.17 -14.47
C GLY A 124 -0.48 7.65 -14.45
N PHE A 125 -1.00 7.10 -13.36
CA PHE A 125 -1.43 5.70 -13.35
C PHE A 125 -2.77 5.56 -14.09
N GLY A 126 -2.94 4.44 -14.79
CA GLY A 126 -4.24 4.03 -15.35
C GLY A 126 -4.59 2.59 -14.94
N ASP A 127 -5.62 2.01 -15.56
CA ASP A 127 -6.20 0.71 -15.17
C ASP A 127 -6.41 0.60 -13.64
N ILE A 128 -7.07 1.62 -13.09
CA ILE A 128 -7.22 1.77 -11.64
C ILE A 128 -8.39 0.92 -11.14
N GLN A 129 -8.08 -0.06 -10.31
CA GLN A 129 -9.02 -1.02 -9.75
C GLN A 129 -9.14 -0.84 -8.23
N VAL A 130 -10.33 -1.11 -7.70
CA VAL A 130 -10.63 -1.03 -6.27
C VAL A 130 -11.19 -2.38 -5.82
N LEU A 131 -10.60 -2.94 -4.77
CA LEU A 131 -11.05 -4.16 -4.13
C LEU A 131 -11.45 -3.84 -2.69
N HIS A 132 -12.70 -4.14 -2.37
CA HIS A 132 -13.19 -4.09 -1.00
C HIS A 132 -12.94 -5.45 -0.35
N ARG A 133 -12.27 -5.45 0.80
CA ARG A 133 -12.05 -6.62 1.64
C ARG A 133 -12.50 -6.29 3.06
N THR A 134 -12.65 -7.33 3.85
CA THR A 134 -12.90 -7.23 5.28
C THR A 134 -11.74 -7.88 6.00
N GLU A 135 -11.25 -7.23 7.05
CA GLU A 135 -10.28 -7.81 7.95
C GLU A 135 -10.95 -8.10 9.30
N HIS A 136 -10.75 -9.33 9.81
CA HIS A 136 -11.13 -9.69 11.16
C HIS A 136 -9.96 -9.36 12.09
N ILE A 137 -10.17 -8.40 13.00
CA ILE A 137 -9.16 -7.98 13.97
C ILE A 137 -9.70 -8.13 15.39
N LEU A 138 -8.79 -8.25 16.35
CA LEU A 138 -9.11 -8.11 17.77
C LEU A 138 -9.00 -6.64 18.15
N ASN A 139 -10.06 -6.08 18.76
CA ASN A 139 -10.03 -4.72 19.28
C ASN A 139 -9.32 -4.67 20.65
N SER A 140 -9.16 -3.49 21.22
CA SER A 140 -8.53 -3.29 22.54
C SER A 140 -9.26 -3.95 23.70
N LYS A 141 -10.51 -4.39 23.49
CA LYS A 141 -11.34 -5.12 24.46
C LYS A 141 -11.27 -6.65 24.28
N GLY A 142 -10.50 -7.14 23.33
CA GLY A 142 -10.41 -8.56 23.01
C GLY A 142 -11.60 -9.09 22.20
N GLU A 143 -12.43 -8.22 21.64
CA GLU A 143 -13.57 -8.62 20.80
C GLU A 143 -13.12 -8.71 19.34
N HIS A 144 -13.64 -9.72 18.63
CA HIS A 144 -13.47 -9.82 17.19
C HIS A 144 -14.36 -8.78 16.50
N ILE A 145 -13.75 -7.89 15.74
CA ILE A 145 -14.44 -6.92 14.92
C ILE A 145 -14.06 -7.11 13.46
N GLU A 146 -15.01 -6.82 12.58
CA GLU A 146 -14.80 -6.71 11.16
C GLU A 146 -14.54 -5.25 10.80
N ARG A 147 -13.47 -4.99 10.04
CA ARG A 147 -13.20 -3.66 9.50
C ARG A 147 -13.08 -3.69 7.99
N PRO A 148 -13.56 -2.65 7.29
CA PRO A 148 -13.32 -2.49 5.87
C PRO A 148 -11.83 -2.30 5.62
N PHE A 149 -11.34 -2.98 4.60
CA PHE A 149 -9.97 -2.94 4.14
C PHE A 149 -9.95 -2.79 2.62
N ILE A 150 -9.58 -1.60 2.17
CA ILE A 150 -9.57 -1.21 0.76
C ILE A 150 -8.21 -1.54 0.19
N ILE A 151 -8.20 -2.12 -1.00
CA ILE A 151 -6.99 -2.31 -1.81
C ILE A 151 -7.25 -1.64 -3.15
N LEU A 152 -6.46 -0.60 -3.44
CA LEU A 152 -6.56 0.15 -4.67
C LEU A 152 -5.24 0.01 -5.42
N TYR A 153 -5.30 -0.34 -6.70
CA TYR A 153 -4.09 -0.48 -7.50
C TYR A 153 -4.25 0.10 -8.89
N GLY A 154 -3.14 0.54 -9.46
CA GLY A 154 -3.07 1.09 -10.81
C GLY A 154 -1.75 0.73 -11.47
N GLN A 155 -1.74 0.85 -12.79
CA GLN A 155 -0.63 0.47 -13.65
C GLN A 155 0.01 1.72 -14.28
N LYS A 156 1.34 1.72 -14.37
CA LYS A 156 2.12 2.70 -15.13
C LYS A 156 2.07 2.38 -16.63
N PHE A 157 1.82 3.42 -17.44
CA PHE A 157 1.89 3.37 -18.91
C PHE A 157 3.20 3.95 -19.44
#